data_AF-A0A536GVP4-F1
#
_entry.id   AF-A0A536GVP4-F1
#
_cell.length_a   1.000
_cell.length_b   1.000
_cell.length_c   1.000
_cell.angle_alpha   90.00
_cell.angle_beta   90.00
_cell.angle_gamma   90.00
#
_symmetry.space_group_name_H-M   'P 1'
#
loop_
_entity.id
_entity.type
_entity.pdbx_description
1 polymer ?
#
loop_
_entity_poly.entity_id
_entity_poly.type
_entity_poly.pdbx_seq_one_letter_code
_entity_poly.pdbx_strand_id
1 'polypeptide(L)' 'FLPFRDATSGKETYGAGRYLELHAHGDEVVIDFNYAYNPSCAYNSEWDCPLPPAENWLKVPIRAGEKAFPSSTVH' A
#
# COMPACT_ATOMS: atom_id res chain seq x y z
N PHE A 1 -9.09 -6.00 4.51
CA PHE A 1 -8.38 -5.52 3.30
C PHE A 1 -8.70 -4.07 2.97
N LEU A 2 -7.68 -3.22 2.93
CA LEU A 2 -7.74 -1.81 2.53
C LEU A 2 -6.55 -1.49 1.59
N PRO A 3 -6.79 -1.28 0.28
CA PRO A 3 -5.76 -0.76 -0.61
C PRO A 3 -5.69 0.76 -0.49
N PHE A 4 -4.48 1.32 -0.37
CA PHE A 4 -4.27 2.76 -0.30
C PHE A 4 -3.04 3.19 -1.07
N ARG A 5 -3.03 4.47 -1.45
CA ARG A 5 -1.87 5.14 -2.03
C ARG A 5 -1.58 6.39 -1.22
N ASP A 6 -0.31 6.70 -1.01
CA ASP A 6 0.09 7.90 -0.28
C ASP A 6 1.20 8.68 -1.02
N ALA A 7 1.63 9.81 -0.46
CA ALA A 7 2.61 10.68 -1.12
C ALA A 7 4.03 10.06 -1.25
N THR A 8 4.32 8.94 -0.59
CA THR A 8 5.59 8.20 -0.75
C THR A 8 5.57 7.19 -1.90
N SER A 9 4.40 6.79 -2.39
CA SER A 9 4.29 5.77 -3.44
C SER A 9 4.93 6.23 -4.76
N GLY A 10 5.81 5.39 -5.30
CA GLY A 10 6.62 5.66 -6.50
C GLY A 10 7.92 6.41 -6.22
N LYS A 11 8.20 6.74 -4.95
CA LYS A 11 9.44 7.42 -4.52
C LYS A 11 10.18 6.63 -3.44
N GLU A 12 9.46 6.22 -2.40
CA GLU A 12 10.01 5.47 -1.26
C GLU A 12 9.34 4.10 -1.09
N THR A 13 8.09 3.96 -1.55
CA THR A 13 7.25 2.75 -1.44
C THR A 13 6.70 2.33 -2.81
N TYR A 14 6.08 1.14 -2.91
CA TYR A 14 5.59 0.60 -4.18
C TYR A 14 4.65 1.59 -4.91
N GLY A 15 4.84 1.69 -6.24
CA GLY A 15 4.28 2.76 -7.07
C GLY A 15 2.76 2.78 -7.13
N ALA A 16 2.14 1.60 -7.22
CA ALA A 16 0.69 1.46 -7.32
C ALA A 16 -0.03 1.62 -5.96
N GLY A 17 0.68 1.54 -4.84
CA GLY A 17 0.11 1.62 -3.49
C GLY A 17 0.52 0.46 -2.61
N ARG A 18 -0.05 0.40 -1.41
CA ARG A 18 0.19 -0.66 -0.42
C ARG A 18 -1.13 -1.09 0.19
N TYR A 19 -1.11 -2.23 0.86
CA TYR A 19 -2.30 -2.83 1.46
C TYR A 19 -2.20 -2.86 2.98
N LEU A 20 -3.35 -2.83 3.63
CA LEU A 20 -3.53 -3.16 5.03
C LEU A 20 -4.59 -4.26 5.17
N GLU A 21 -4.34 -5.22 6.04
CA GLU A 21 -5.40 -6.06 6.58
C GLU A 21 -5.93 -5.43 7.86
N LEU A 22 -7.24 -5.17 7.88
CA LEU A 22 -7.89 -4.46 8.96
C LEU A 22 -8.82 -5.41 9.69
N HIS A 23 -8.84 -5.27 11.01
CA HIS A 23 -9.74 -6.00 11.89
C HIS A 23 -10.56 -4.97 12.68
N ALA A 24 -11.88 -5.11 12.64
CA ALA A 24 -12.78 -4.27 13.41
C ALA A 24 -12.87 -4.75 14.85
N HIS A 25 -12.95 -3.80 15.77
CA HIS A 25 -13.18 -4.01 17.19
C HIS A 25 -14.49 -3.31 17.57
N GLY A 26 -15.62 -3.97 17.30
CA GLY A 26 -16.94 -3.34 17.38
C GLY A 26 -17.12 -2.33 16.25
N ASP A 27 -17.45 -1.09 16.61
CA ASP A 27 -17.65 0.02 15.67
C ASP A 27 -16.35 0.79 15.34
N GLU A 28 -15.23 0.39 15.93
CA GLU A 28 -13.93 1.02 15.73
C GLU A 28 -13.00 0.13 14.89
N VAL A 29 -12.16 0.77 14.08
CA VAL A 29 -11.09 0.11 13.33
C VAL A 29 -9.80 0.88 13.57
N VAL A 30 -8.75 0.19 14.01
CA VAL A 30 -7.41 0.77 14.13
C VAL A 30 -6.71 0.63 12.78
N ILE A 31 -6.26 1.76 12.23
CA ILE A 31 -5.44 1.79 11.02
C ILE A 31 -3.98 1.99 11.46
N ASP A 32 -3.22 0.89 11.50
CA ASP A 32 -1.80 0.92 11.80
C ASP A 32 -0.96 0.73 10.54
N PHE A 33 -0.45 1.83 10.00
CA PHE A 33 0.38 1.82 8.79
C PHE A 33 1.73 1.13 8.96
N ASN A 34 2.17 0.79 10.18
CA ASN A 34 3.40 -0.01 10.36
C ASN A 34 3.27 -1.41 9.75
N TYR A 35 2.04 -1.91 9.60
CA TYR A 35 1.75 -3.19 8.98
C TYR A 35 1.38 -3.08 7.49
N ALA A 36 1.55 -1.91 6.88
CA ALA A 36 1.30 -1.75 5.45
C ALA A 36 2.33 -2.55 4.64
N TYR A 37 1.86 -3.39 3.72
CA TYR A 37 2.70 -4.28 2.93
C TYR A 37 2.52 -4.06 1.43
N ASN A 38 3.52 -4.44 0.64
CA ASN A 38 3.46 -4.40 -0.81
C ASN A 38 2.62 -5.56 -1.36
N PRO A 39 1.84 -5.33 -2.42
CA PRO A 39 1.07 -6.39 -3.05
C PRO A 39 1.97 -7.38 -3.83
N SER A 40 1.49 -8.59 -4.14
CA SER A 40 2.29 -9.62 -4.83
C SER A 40 2.89 -9.17 -6.17
N CYS A 41 2.17 -8.32 -6.91
CA CYS A 41 2.63 -7.68 -8.15
C CYS A 41 3.83 -6.74 -7.97
N ALA A 42 4.15 -6.33 -6.74
CA ALA A 42 5.40 -5.64 -6.44
C ALA A 42 6.62 -6.57 -6.54
N TYR A 43 6.41 -7.88 -6.45
CA TYR A 43 7.47 -8.90 -6.45
C TYR A 43 7.49 -9.73 -7.73
N ASN A 44 6.32 -10.00 -8.32
CA ASN A 44 6.19 -10.72 -9.59
C ASN A 44 5.05 -10.12 -10.43
N SER A 45 5.37 -9.64 -11.62
CA SER A 45 4.42 -8.99 -12.54
C SER A 45 3.34 -9.91 -13.12
N GLU A 46 3.43 -11.23 -12.93
CA GLU A 46 2.41 -12.19 -13.35
C GLU A 46 1.15 -12.15 -12.45
N TRP A 47 1.20 -11.45 -11.31
CA TRP A 47 0.06 -11.32 -10.42
C TRP A 47 -0.79 -10.09 -10.76
N ASP A 48 -2.09 -10.30 -10.89
CA ASP A 48 -3.07 -9.21 -11.00
C ASP A 48 -3.49 -8.70 -9.61
N CYS A 49 -3.30 -7.40 -9.39
CA CYS A 49 -3.51 -6.75 -8.09
C CYS A 49 -4.58 -5.68 -8.15
N PRO A 50 -5.47 -5.59 -7.12
CA PRO A 50 -6.39 -4.47 -6.99
C PRO A 50 -5.69 -3.11 -6.84
N LEU A 51 -6.00 -2.15 -7.71
CA LEU A 51 -5.52 -0.78 -7.54
C LEU A 51 -6.34 -0.04 -6.46
N PRO A 52 -5.71 0.83 -5.64
CA PRO A 52 -6.44 1.68 -4.70
C PRO A 52 -7.36 2.65 -5.45
N PRO A 53 -8.66 2.75 -5.07
CA PRO A 53 -9.55 3.75 -5.62
C PRO A 53 -9.10 5.16 -5.21
N ALA A 54 -9.51 6.20 -5.96
CA ALA A 54 -9.01 7.56 -5.79
C ALA A 54 -9.32 8.14 -4.39
N GLU A 55 -10.41 7.71 -3.76
CA GLU A 55 -10.82 8.08 -2.41
C GLU A 55 -9.81 7.63 -1.35
N ASN A 56 -9.03 6.58 -1.64
CA ASN A 56 -7.99 6.05 -0.75
C ASN A 56 -6.60 6.64 -1.07
N TRP A 57 -6.54 7.75 -1.81
CA TRP A 57 -5.29 8.44 -2.12
C TRP A 57 -5.04 9.56 -1.12
N LEU A 58 -4.13 9.29 -0.19
CA LEU A 58 -3.73 10.21 0.85
C LEU A 58 -2.67 11.17 0.29
N LYS A 59 -2.89 12.47 0.48
CA LYS A 59 -1.95 13.53 0.03
C LYS A 59 -0.74 13.69 0.95
N VAL A 60 -0.73 12.98 2.07
CA VAL A 60 0.34 13.03 3.09
C VAL A 60 1.31 11.85 2.92
N PRO A 61 2.59 12.01 3.29
CA PRO A 61 3.55 10.92 3.22
C PRO A 61 3.39 9.97 4.42
N ILE A 62 3.29 8.66 4.17
CA ILE A 62 3.26 7.62 5.20
C ILE A 62 4.56 6.84 5.21
N ARG A 63 5.46 7.22 6.12
CA ARG A 63 6.79 6.61 6.30
C ARG A 63 6.80 5.48 7.32
N ALA A 64 5.87 4.55 7.19
CA ALA A 64 5.74 3.34 7.99
C ALA A 64 5.40 2.17 7.07
N GLY A 65 5.69 0.93 7.46
CA GLY A 65 5.45 -0.27 6.63
C GLY A 65 6.54 -0.54 5.58
N GLU A 66 6.23 -1.43 4.63
CA GLU A 66 7.18 -1.88 3.61
C GLU A 66 7.58 -0.75 2.65
N LYS A 67 8.87 -0.75 2.28
CA LYS A 67 9.45 0.12 1.25
C LYS A 67 9.39 -0.54 -0.13
N ALA A 68 9.71 0.23 -1.16
CA ALA A 68 9.78 -0.28 -2.53
C ALA A 68 10.76 -1.47 -2.62
N PHE A 69 10.35 -2.51 -3.34
CA PHE A 69 11.21 -3.66 -3.61
C PHE A 69 12.19 -3.32 -4.75
N PRO A 70 13.50 -3.61 -4.63
CA PRO A 70 14.50 -3.13 -5.59
C PRO A 70 14.34 -3.62 -7.03
N SER A 71 13.66 -4.75 -7.27
CA SER A 71 13.46 -5.31 -8.62
C SER A 71 12.11 -4.97 -9.25
N SER A 72 11.22 -4.25 -8.57
CA SER A 72 10.04 -3.70 -9.22
C SER A 72 10.50 -2.54 -10.08
N THR A 73 10.79 -2.81 -11.35
CA THR A 73 11.05 -1.80 -12.37
C THR A 73 10.04 -0.67 -12.19
N VAL A 74 10.57 0.53 -12.00
CA VAL A 74 9.81 1.78 -12.08
C VAL A 74 9.20 1.82 -13.47
N HIS A 75 7.93 1.44 -13.57
CA HIS A 75 7.09 1.80 -14.71
C HIS A 75 6.57 3.23 -14.50
#